data_AF-A0A1H9T173-F1
#
_entry.id   AF-A0A1H9T173-F1
#
_cell.length_a   1.000
_cell.length_b   1.000
_cell.length_c   1.000
_cell.angle_alpha   90.00
_cell.angle_beta   90.00
_cell.angle_gamma   90.00
#
_symmetry.space_group_name_H-M   'P 1'
#
loop_
_entity.id
_entity.type
_entity.pdbx_description
1 polymer ?
#
loop_
_entity_poly.entity_id
_entity_poly.type
_entity_poly.pdbx_seq_one_letter_code
_entity_poly.pdbx_strand_id
1 'polypeptide(L)'
;MRELEPPFELSLDDQLLSISEHELAGKRVFHVNFGTGEKPLVIAVGLGVRGEKFWTSIPEGRQAEAQRIGKLIAGYIRGKK
;
A
#
# COMPACT_ATOMS: atom_id res chain seq x y z
N MET A 1 -8.54 2.78 19.08
CA MET A 1 -7.66 2.15 18.07
C MET A 1 -8.52 1.89 16.85
N ARG A 2 -8.00 2.17 15.65
CA ARG A 2 -8.70 1.83 14.41
C ARG A 2 -8.48 0.33 14.15
N GLU A 3 -9.51 -0.38 13.72
CA GLU A 3 -9.35 -1.78 13.32
C GLU A 3 -8.55 -1.86 12.00
N LEU A 4 -7.62 -2.81 11.95
CA LEU A 4 -6.85 -3.12 10.74
C LEU A 4 -7.79 -3.81 9.74
N GLU A 5 -7.66 -3.49 8.45
CA GLU A 5 -8.36 -4.25 7.43
C GLU A 5 -7.86 -5.71 7.44
N PRO A 6 -8.76 -6.70 7.37
CA PRO A 6 -8.34 -8.07 7.08
C PRO A 6 -7.65 -8.09 5.71
N PRO A 7 -6.72 -9.04 5.46
CA PRO A 7 -6.06 -9.16 4.17
C PRO A 7 -7.06 -9.17 3.03
N PHE A 8 -6.73 -8.47 1.95
CA PHE A 8 -7.61 -8.31 0.79
C PHE A 8 -6.80 -8.32 -0.50
N GLU A 9 -7.51 -8.49 -1.61
CA GLU A 9 -6.90 -8.59 -2.93
C GLU A 9 -7.26 -7.37 -3.79
N LEU A 10 -6.32 -6.97 -4.64
CA LEU A 10 -6.49 -5.91 -5.64
C LEU A 10 -5.97 -6.39 -6.99
N SER A 11 -6.61 -5.96 -8.08
CA SER A 11 -6.09 -6.19 -9.43
C SER A 11 -5.32 -4.96 -9.92
N LEU A 12 -4.13 -5.18 -10.47
CA LEU A 12 -3.31 -4.18 -11.14
C LEU A 12 -2.75 -4.80 -12.44
N ASP A 13 -3.07 -4.22 -13.60
CA ASP A 13 -2.53 -4.68 -14.89
C ASP A 13 -2.71 -6.21 -15.10
N ASP A 14 -3.91 -6.74 -14.80
CA ASP A 14 -4.27 -8.18 -14.83
C ASP A 14 -3.50 -9.08 -13.83
N GLN A 15 -2.73 -8.48 -12.91
CA GLN A 15 -2.06 -9.16 -11.83
C GLN A 15 -2.84 -9.02 -10.52
N LEU A 16 -3.06 -10.14 -9.83
CA LEU A 16 -3.70 -10.17 -8.52
C LEU A 16 -2.67 -9.92 -7.41
N LEU A 17 -2.86 -8.83 -6.68
CA LEU A 17 -2.03 -8.42 -5.55
C LEU A 17 -2.71 -8.81 -4.25
N SER A 18 -1.98 -9.46 -3.35
CA SER A 18 -2.42 -9.68 -1.98
C SER A 18 -1.89 -8.58 -1.07
N ILE A 19 -2.80 -7.90 -0.37
CA ILE A 19 -2.51 -6.75 0.48
C ILE A 19 -2.82 -7.12 1.93
N SER A 20 -1.87 -6.86 2.83
CA SER A 20 -2.09 -6.92 4.27
C SER A 20 -1.76 -5.60 4.93
N GLU A 21 -2.69 -5.12 5.76
CA GLU A 21 -2.47 -3.92 6.56
C GLU A 21 -1.70 -4.26 7.83
N HIS A 22 -0.69 -3.44 8.15
CA HIS A 22 0.06 -3.53 9.38
C HIS A 22 0.25 -2.14 10.00
N GLU A 23 0.58 -2.13 11.28
CA GLU A 23 1.03 -0.93 11.98
C GLU A 23 2.49 -1.09 12.39
N LEU A 24 3.32 -0.13 12.00
CA LEU A 24 4.74 -0.08 12.36
C LEU A 24 5.07 1.27 12.98
N ALA A 25 5.47 1.27 14.24
CA ALA A 25 5.80 2.49 15.01
C ALA A 25 4.69 3.58 14.93
N GLY A 26 3.43 3.19 15.07
CA GLY A 26 2.28 4.10 14.98
C GLY A 26 1.92 4.55 13.56
N LYS A 27 2.60 4.02 12.53
CA LYS A 27 2.31 4.31 11.12
C LYS A 27 1.61 3.14 10.47
N ARG A 28 0.55 3.46 9.73
CA ARG A 28 -0.16 2.50 8.88
C ARG A 28 0.70 2.18 7.65
N VAL A 29 0.97 0.90 7.45
CA VAL A 29 1.71 0.39 6.30
C VAL A 29 0.96 -0.77 5.65
N PHE A 30 1.24 -1.02 4.39
CA PHE A 30 0.60 -2.09 3.62
C PHE A 30 1.68 -2.95 2.99
N HIS A 31 1.70 -4.23 3.35
CA HIS A 31 2.54 -5.18 2.68
C HIS A 31 1.82 -5.67 1.42
N VAL A 32 2.53 -5.62 0.30
CA VAL A 32 2.04 -5.99 -1.03
C VAL A 32 2.82 -7.21 -1.49
N ASN A 33 2.10 -8.31 -1.70
CA ASN A 33 2.61 -9.49 -2.35
C ASN A 33 2.03 -9.59 -3.76
N PHE A 34 2.92 -9.77 -4.73
CA PHE A 34 2.62 -9.82 -6.15
C PHE A 34 2.24 -11.22 -6.65
N GLY A 35 2.46 -12.27 -5.85
CA GLY A 35 2.11 -13.66 -6.19
C GLY A 35 2.97 -14.32 -7.28
N THR A 36 3.64 -13.54 -8.12
CA THR A 36 4.41 -13.98 -9.30
C THR A 36 5.91 -14.10 -9.05
N GLY A 37 6.35 -14.03 -7.78
CA GLY A 37 7.77 -14.13 -7.40
C GLY A 37 8.54 -12.81 -7.45
N GLU A 38 7.91 -11.72 -7.87
CA GLU A 38 8.47 -10.39 -7.65
C GLU A 38 8.67 -10.10 -6.16
N LYS A 39 9.71 -9.33 -5.84
CA LYS A 39 9.98 -8.96 -4.45
C LYS A 39 8.75 -8.22 -3.87
N PRO A 40 8.29 -8.59 -2.67
CA PRO A 40 7.20 -7.86 -2.03
C PRO A 40 7.63 -6.43 -1.73
N LEU A 41 6.65 -5.58 -1.49
CA LEU A 41 6.85 -4.16 -1.27
C LEU A 41 6.00 -3.71 -0.10
N VAL A 42 6.55 -2.89 0.78
CA VAL A 42 5.79 -2.23 1.83
C VAL A 42 5.46 -0.81 1.38
N ILE A 43 4.18 -0.48 1.34
CA ILE A 43 3.68 0.84 0.99
C ILE A 43 3.29 1.59 2.26
N ALA A 44 3.70 2.85 2.36
CA ALA A 44 3.31 3.75 3.43
C ALA A 44 2.93 5.12 2.87
N VAL A 45 2.29 5.94 3.72
CA VAL A 45 2.10 7.36 3.42
C VAL A 45 3.28 8.14 3.99
N GLY A 46 4.08 8.71 3.10
CA GLY A 46 5.13 9.69 3.42
C GLY A 46 4.59 11.12 3.49
N LEU A 47 5.39 12.01 4.07
CA LEU A 47 5.16 13.45 4.08
C LEU A 47 6.30 14.13 3.30
N GLY A 48 5.93 14.91 2.29
CA GLY A 48 6.88 15.67 1.49
C GLY A 48 7.34 16.94 2.20
N VAL A 49 8.27 17.66 1.56
CA VAL A 49 8.92 18.85 2.15
C VAL A 49 7.92 19.97 2.40
N ARG A 50 6.82 20.04 1.65
CA ARG A 50 5.75 21.03 1.82
C ARG A 50 4.56 20.47 2.61
N GLY A 51 4.73 19.32 3.26
CA GLY A 51 3.70 18.64 4.06
C GLY A 51 2.67 17.86 3.22
N GLU A 52 2.88 17.73 1.91
CA GLU A 52 2.03 16.95 1.04
C GLU A 52 2.16 15.45 1.35
N LYS A 53 1.03 14.75 1.42
CA LYS A 53 1.02 13.30 1.60
C LYS A 53 1.27 12.63 0.26
N PHE A 54 2.17 11.65 0.25
CA PHE A 54 2.44 10.85 -0.93
C PHE A 54 2.62 9.38 -0.56
N TRP A 55 2.32 8.48 -1.50
CA TRP A 55 2.57 7.06 -1.33
C TRP A 55 4.04 6.76 -1.61
N THR A 56 4.68 5.97 -0.75
CA THR A 56 6.08 5.60 -0.87
C THR A 56 6.29 4.11 -0.62
N SER A 57 7.42 3.57 -1.11
CA SER A 57 7.79 2.16 -1.02
C SER A 57 9.02 1.92 -0.15
N ILE A 58 9.01 0.75 0.49
CA ILE A 58 10.14 0.16 1.18
C ILE A 58 10.28 -1.28 0.66
N PRO A 59 11.41 -1.66 0.03
CA PRO A 59 12.59 -0.84 -0.24
C PRO A 59 12.32 0.27 -1.26
N GLU A 60 13.18 1.29 -1.23
CA GLU A 60 13.14 2.45 -2.12
C GLU A 60 13.36 2.07 -3.61
N GLY A 61 13.06 2.99 -4.52
CA GLY A 61 13.20 2.80 -5.98
C GLY A 61 11.93 2.30 -6.68
N ARG A 62 10.87 1.96 -5.94
CA ARG A 62 9.59 1.48 -6.48
C ARG A 62 8.47 2.50 -6.30
N GLN A 63 8.78 3.77 -6.50
CA GLN A 63 7.89 4.90 -6.20
C GLN A 63 6.68 4.93 -7.14
N ALA A 64 6.86 4.53 -8.39
CA ALA A 64 5.79 4.45 -9.38
C ALA A 64 4.77 3.37 -9.00
N GLU A 65 5.21 2.18 -8.56
CA GLU A 65 4.31 1.14 -8.07
C GLU A 65 3.61 1.58 -6.78
N ALA A 66 4.33 2.16 -5.83
CA ALA A 66 3.75 2.66 -4.58
C ALA A 66 2.60 3.64 -4.84
N GLN A 67 2.76 4.56 -5.79
CA GLN A 67 1.71 5.52 -6.15
C GLN A 67 0.50 4.87 -6.81
N ARG A 68 0.71 3.90 -7.72
CA ARG A 68 -0.39 3.20 -8.38
C ARG A 68 -1.17 2.35 -7.37
N ILE A 69 -0.48 1.49 -6.64
CA ILE A 69 -1.08 0.54 -5.70
C ILE A 69 -1.68 1.29 -4.51
N GLY A 70 -1.00 2.31 -3.98
CA GLY A 70 -1.52 3.12 -2.87
C GLY A 70 -2.84 3.82 -3.21
N LYS A 71 -3.03 4.27 -4.46
CA LYS A 71 -4.32 4.80 -4.93
C LYS A 71 -5.41 3.72 -4.94
N LEU A 72 -5.11 2.50 -5.38
CA LEU A 72 -6.04 1.37 -5.37
C LEU A 72 -6.44 0.99 -3.94
N ILE A 73 -5.47 0.89 -3.03
CA ILE A 73 -5.70 0.64 -1.60
C ILE A 73 -6.63 1.70 -1.01
N ALA A 74 -6.34 2.99 -1.28
CA ALA A 74 -7.19 4.08 -0.80
C ALA A 74 -8.62 3.99 -1.35
N GLY A 75 -8.78 3.64 -2.63
CA GLY A 75 -10.08 3.45 -3.26
C GLY A 75 -10.87 2.33 -2.61
N TYR A 76 -10.25 1.17 -2.43
CA TYR A 76 -10.85 0.00 -1.78
C TYR A 76 -11.36 0.31 -0.37
N ILE A 77 -10.52 0.92 0.47
CA ILE A 77 -10.87 1.25 1.86
C ILE A 77 -11.97 2.32 1.91
N ARG A 78 -11.95 3.32 1.01
CA ARG A 78 -13.00 4.35 0.96
C ARG A 78 -14.33 3.77 0.48
N GLY A 79 -14.33 2.83 -0.46
CA GLY A 79 -15.55 2.23 -0.98
C GLY A 79 -16.27 1.31 0.02
N LYS A 80 -15.58 0.85 1.07
CA LYS A 80 -16.17 0.08 2.17
C LYS A 80 -16.80 0.94 3.27
N LYS A 81 -16.44 2.22 3.34
CA LYS A 81 -16.88 3.12 4.40
C LYS A 81 -18.14 3.86 3.97
#